data_AF-A0A518FT69-F1
#
_entry.id   AF-A0A518FT69-F1
#
_cell.length_a   1.000
_cell.length_b   1.000
_cell.length_c   1.000
_cell.angle_alpha   90.00
_cell.angle_beta   90.00
_cell.angle_gamma   90.00
#
_symmetry.space_group_name_H-M   'P 1'
#
loop_
_entity.id
_entity.type
_entity.pdbx_description
1 polymer ?
#
loop_
_entity_poly.entity_id
_entity_poly.type
_entity_poly.pdbx_seq_one_letter_code
_entity_poly.pdbx_strand_id
1 'polypeptide(L)' 'MSLRRAQLERQLQNAETAIADYSKVLDEQNVPAEARKKHPKWRQINAQKTQVQNRLNSLKKIEDREAEIKAAASADATDE' A
#
# COMPACT_ATOMS: atom_id res chain seq x y z
N MET A 1 -12.41 10.88 3.25
CA MET A 1 -11.74 9.57 3.19
C MET A 1 -12.75 8.53 2.72
N SER A 2 -12.57 7.92 1.54
CA SER A 2 -13.48 6.85 1.11
C SER A 2 -13.30 5.63 2.03
N LEU A 3 -14.39 4.91 2.32
CA LEU A 3 -14.36 3.68 3.14
C LEU A 3 -13.32 2.68 2.61
N ARG A 4 -13.12 2.66 1.29
CA ARG A 4 -12.16 1.83 0.56
C ARG A 4 -10.71 2.20 0.86
N ARG A 5 -10.39 3.49 0.98
CA ARG A 5 -9.03 3.95 1.31
C ARG A 5 -8.63 3.55 2.73
N ALA A 6 -9.50 3.80 3.71
CA ALA A 6 -9.27 3.40 5.11
C ALA A 6 -9.08 1.88 5.26
N GLN A 7 -9.83 1.08 4.50
CA GLN A 7 -9.66 -0.38 4.46
C GLN A 7 -8.28 -0.78 3.90
N LEU A 8 -7.83 -0.17 2.80
CA LEU A 8 -6.52 -0.45 2.22
C LEU A 8 -5.38 -0.01 3.15
N GLU A 9 -5.51 1.13 3.83
CA GLU A 9 -4.55 1.60 4.83
C GLU A 9 -4.44 0.62 6.01
N ARG A 10 -5.57 0.12 6.51
CA ARG A 10 -5.57 -0.92 7.55
C ARG A 10 -4.95 -2.24 7.07
N GLN A 11 -5.21 -2.64 5.82
CA GLN A 11 -4.56 -3.81 5.22
C GLN A 11 -3.05 -3.63 5.10
N LEU A 12 -2.59 -2.43 4.77
CA LEU A 12 -1.17 -2.11 4.70
C LEU A 12 -0.54 -2.24 6.09
N GLN A 13 -1.16 -1.62 7.10
CA GLN A 13 -0.69 -1.70 8.47
C GLN A 13 -0.59 -3.15 8.96
N ASN A 14 -1.61 -3.97 8.70
CA ASN A 14 -1.58 -5.39 9.05
C ASN A 14 -0.45 -6.14 8.34
N ALA A 15 -0.20 -5.86 7.05
CA ALA A 15 0.88 -6.48 6.31
C ALA A 15 2.26 -6.04 6.83
N GLU A 16 2.40 -4.78 7.23
CA GLU A 16 3.63 -4.27 7.85
C GLU A 16 3.92 -4.90 9.21
N THR A 17 2.89 -5.03 10.05
CA THR A 17 3.00 -5.77 11.32
C THR A 17 3.39 -7.23 11.07
N ALA A 18 2.77 -7.89 10.08
CA ALA A 18 3.12 -9.27 9.74
C ALA A 18 4.57 -9.44 9.26
N ILE A 19 5.12 -8.47 8.52
CA ILE A 19 6.55 -8.45 8.14
C ILE A 19 7.42 -8.31 9.39
N ALA A 20 7.10 -7.37 10.28
CA ALA A 20 7.88 -7.10 11.48
C ALA A 20 7.85 -8.26 12.49
N ASP A 21 6.71 -8.95 12.61
CA ASP A 21 6.61 -10.13 13.46
C ASP A 21 7.34 -11.31 12.86
N TYR A 22 7.21 -11.51 11.54
CA TYR A 22 7.90 -12.60 10.88
C TYR A 22 9.41 -12.37 10.75
N SER A 23 9.90 -11.12 10.72
CA SER A 23 11.33 -10.84 10.78
C SER A 23 11.93 -11.34 12.09
N LYS A 24 11.24 -11.15 13.23
CA LYS A 24 11.70 -11.66 14.53
C LYS A 24 11.85 -13.18 14.54
N VAL A 25 10.88 -13.89 13.95
CA VAL A 25 10.97 -15.36 13.79
C VAL A 25 12.20 -15.75 12.96
N LEU A 26 12.50 -15.00 11.90
CA LEU A 26 13.69 -15.26 11.07
C LEU A 26 15.00 -14.88 11.78
N ASP A 27 14.97 -13.86 12.66
CA ASP A 27 16.07 -13.51 13.56
C ASP A 27 16.35 -14.66 14.54
N GLU A 28 15.32 -15.20 15.20
CA GLU A 28 15.42 -16.36 16.11
C GLU A 28 15.95 -17.61 15.42
N GLN A 29 15.59 -17.82 14.15
CA GLN A 29 16.09 -18.92 13.33
C GLN A 29 17.50 -18.67 12.77
N ASN A 30 18.16 -17.56 13.12
CA ASN A 30 19.45 -17.15 12.59
C ASN A 30 19.49 -17.10 11.05
N VAL A 31 18.37 -16.79 10.41
CA VAL A 31 18.31 -16.68 8.95
C VAL A 31 18.94 -15.35 8.54
N PRO A 32 20.04 -15.35 7.76
CA PRO A 32 20.69 -14.11 7.32
C PRO A 32 19.79 -13.32 6.37
N ALA A 33 19.91 -12.00 6.36
CA ALA A 33 19.02 -11.09 5.62
C ALA A 33 18.89 -11.44 4.12
N GLU A 34 19.98 -11.88 3.49
CA GLU A 34 20.00 -12.32 2.09
C GLU A 34 19.18 -13.60 1.84
N ALA A 35 19.13 -14.51 2.83
CA ALA A 35 18.28 -15.69 2.77
C ALA A 35 16.81 -15.37 3.11
N ARG A 36 16.54 -14.34 3.94
CA ARG A 36 15.16 -13.89 4.25
C ARG A 36 14.41 -13.48 2.99
N LYS A 37 15.06 -12.74 2.09
CA LYS A 37 14.47 -12.33 0.80
C LYS A 37 14.00 -13.52 -0.05
N LYS A 38 14.65 -14.68 0.11
CA LYS A 38 14.30 -15.92 -0.59
C LYS A 38 13.30 -16.78 0.19
N HIS A 39 13.07 -16.50 1.47
CA HIS A 39 12.19 -17.28 2.33
C HIS A 39 10.73 -17.25 1.82
N PRO A 40 10.07 -18.39 1.58
CA PRO A 40 8.75 -18.45 0.93
C PRO A 40 7.69 -17.59 1.64
N LYS A 41 7.58 -17.73 2.96
CA LYS A 41 6.62 -16.97 3.77
C LYS A 41 6.93 -15.47 3.81
N TRP A 42 8.21 -15.09 3.81
CA TRP A 42 8.62 -13.68 3.72
C TRP A 42 8.20 -13.08 2.38
N ARG A 43 8.46 -13.79 1.28
CA ARG A 43 8.07 -13.37 -0.07
C ARG A 43 6.56 -13.20 -0.19
N GLN A 44 5.78 -14.10 0.40
CA GLN A 44 4.32 -14.01 0.39
C GLN A 44 3.83 -12.74 1.12
N ILE A 45 4.29 -12.50 2.35
CA ILE A 45 3.86 -11.33 3.13
C ILE A 45 4.32 -10.04 2.44
N ASN A 46 5.54 -10.01 1.92
CA ASN A 46 6.06 -8.84 1.21
C ASN A 46 5.31 -8.55 -0.10
N ALA A 47 4.89 -9.59 -0.82
CA ALA A 47 4.05 -9.44 -2.00
C ALA A 47 2.67 -8.86 -1.65
N GLN A 48 2.06 -9.29 -0.54
CA GLN A 48 0.81 -8.72 -0.04
C GLN A 48 0.97 -7.24 0.31
N LYS A 49 2.03 -6.87 1.06
CA LYS A 49 2.35 -5.46 1.35
C LYS A 49 2.44 -4.64 0.06
N THR A 50 3.23 -5.12 -0.90
CA THR A 50 3.46 -4.44 -2.18
C THR A 50 2.16 -4.26 -2.96
N GLN A 51 1.30 -5.28 -2.98
CA GLN A 51 0.03 -5.21 -3.68
C GLN A 51 -0.91 -4.16 -3.07
N VAL A 52 -0.99 -4.09 -1.73
CA VAL A 52 -1.82 -3.09 -1.04
C VAL A 52 -1.26 -1.68 -1.26
N GLN A 53 0.07 -1.52 -1.19
CA GLN A 53 0.73 -0.25 -1.47
C GLN A 53 0.46 0.24 -2.90
N ASN A 54 0.56 -0.65 -3.89
CA ASN A 54 0.25 -0.32 -5.28
C ASN A 54 -1.21 0.07 -5.47
N ARG A 55 -2.15 -0.61 -4.80
CA ARG A 55 -3.57 -0.23 -4.82
C ARG A 55 -3.82 1.15 -4.22
N LEU A 56 -3.15 1.49 -3.11
CA LEU A 56 -3.21 2.84 -2.52
C LEU A 56 -2.65 3.89 -3.47
N ASN A 57 -1.51 3.62 -4.10
CA ASN A 57 -0.90 4.52 -5.08
C ASN A 57 -1.82 4.74 -6.30
N SER A 58 -2.46 3.68 -6.81
CA SER A 58 -3.46 3.79 -7.88
C SER A 58 -4.68 4.59 -7.46
N LEU A 59 -5.17 4.37 -6.24
CA LEU A 59 -6.32 5.11 -5.71
C LEU A 59 -6.01 6.60 -5.57
N LYS A 60 -4.81 6.94 -5.07
CA LYS A 60 -4.34 8.32 -5.02
C LYS A 60 -4.31 8.97 -6.41
N LYS A 61 -3.79 8.28 -7.43
CA LYS A 61 -3.79 8.79 -8.81
C LYS A 61 -5.20 9.05 -9.37
N ILE A 62 -6.19 8.26 -8.96
CA ILE A 62 -7.59 8.47 -9.35
C ILE A 62 -8.14 9.70 -8.62
N GLU A 63 -7.93 9.80 -7.31
CA GLU A 63 -8.35 10.95 -6.49
C GLU A 63 -7.74 12.26 -7.02
N ASP A 64 -6.45 12.25 -7.38
CA ASP A 64 -5.74 13.39 -7.96
C ASP A 64 -6.36 13.80 -9.31
N ARG A 65 -6.65 12.83 -10.21
CA ARG A 65 -7.31 13.10 -11.50
C ARG A 65 -8.73 13.62 -11.34
N GLU A 66 -9.51 13.07 -10.41
CA GLU A 66 -10.87 13.54 -10.12
C GLU A 66 -10.84 14.98 -9.59
N ALA A 67 -9.85 15.32 -8.76
CA ALA A 67 -9.65 16.68 -8.29
C ALA A 67 -9.26 17.64 -9.42
N GLU A 68 -8.37 17.24 -10.33
CA GLU A 68 -8.00 18.01 -11.53
C GLU A 68 -9.20 18.27 -12.45
N ILE A 69 -9.99 17.23 -12.75
CA ILE A 69 -11.20 17.36 -13.58
C ILE A 69 -12.22 18.28 -12.90
N LYS A 70 -12.44 18.12 -11.59
CA LYS A 70 -13.36 18.98 -10.85
C LYS A 70 -12.88 20.43 -10.84
N ALA A 71 -11.58 20.67 -10.66
CA ALA A 71 -11.00 22.02 -10.71
C ALA A 71 -11.15 22.64 -12.11
N ALA A 72 -10.90 21.87 -13.17
CA ALA A 72 -11.08 22.33 -14.56
C ALA A 72 -12.55 22.65 -14.87
N ALA A 73 -13.49 21.77 -14.48
CA ALA A 73 -14.92 22.00 -14.65
C ALA A 73 -15.43 23.21 -13.84
N SER A 74 -14.83 23.48 -12.67
CA SER A 74 -15.16 24.66 -11.88
C SER A 74 -14.63 25.94 -12.54
N ALA A 75 -13.45 25.89 -13.16
CA ALA A 75 -12.87 27.02 -13.87
C ALA A 75 -13.65 27.36 -15.14
N ASP A 76 -14.08 26.35 -15.90
CA ASP A 76 -14.87 26.50 -17.13
C ASP A 76 -16.28 27.06 -16.85
N ALA A 77 -16.88 26.70 -15.71
CA ALA A 77 -18.20 27.19 -15.30
C ALA A 77 -18.20 28.63 -14.73
N THR A 78 -17.04 29.26 -14.57
CA THR A 78 -16.92 30.63 -14.05
C THR A 78 -16.63 31.65 -15.18
N ASP A 79 -16.42 31.19 -16.41
CA ASP A 79 -16.10 32.02 -17.59
C ASP A 79 -17.26 32.09 -18.61
N GLU A 80 -18.49 31.78 -18.17
CA GLU A 80 -19.77 31.92 -18.91
C GLU A 80 -20.78 32.78 -18.12
#